data_AF-A0A7C4AQU2-F1
#
_entry.id   AF-A0A7C4AQU2-F1
#
_cell.length_a   1.000
_cell.length_b   1.000
_cell.length_c   1.000
_cell.angle_alpha   90.00
_cell.angle_beta   90.00
_cell.angle_gamma   90.00
#
_symmetry.space_group_name_H-M   'P 1'
#
loop_
_entity.id
_entity.type
_entity.pdbx_description
1 polymer ?
#
loop_
_entity_poly.entity_id
_entity_poly.type
_entity_poly.pdbx_seq_one_letter_code
_entity_poly.pdbx_strand_id
1 'polypeptide(L)'
;MSIIQEIKEEIQAAYREPSSRDLTILALLFLVFPGIVGLYLVYWKGSGAGYTWITVGVILSILRLIPPVFRLVYRAWIGISIIIGYFISRAILTVIFFVVITPTGLIFRIIGKDPMERKIDPSKESYWQKREQEQDTSIERYEKQF
;
A
#
# COMPACT_ATOMS: atom_id res chain seq x y z
N MET A 1 -5.19 -19.89 -10.73
CA MET A 1 -3.89 -19.18 -10.62
C MET A 1 -3.32 -19.45 -9.24
N SER A 2 -2.14 -20.07 -9.17
CA SER A 2 -1.45 -20.29 -7.90
C SER A 2 -0.78 -19.00 -7.44
N ILE A 3 -0.83 -18.69 -6.14
CA ILE A 3 -0.15 -17.53 -5.51
C ILE A 3 1.31 -17.40 -5.95
N ILE A 4 1.98 -18.54 -6.11
CA ILE A 4 3.39 -18.59 -6.51
C ILE A 4 3.57 -18.09 -7.94
N GLN A 5 2.58 -18.27 -8.81
CA GLN A 5 2.62 -17.78 -10.19
C GLN A 5 2.46 -16.27 -10.24
N GLU A 6 1.52 -15.71 -9.47
CA GLU A 6 1.30 -14.26 -9.38
C GLU A 6 2.56 -13.51 -8.93
N ILE A 7 3.19 -13.98 -7.83
CA ILE A 7 4.45 -13.38 -7.33
C ILE A 7 5.58 -13.53 -8.35
N LYS A 8 5.69 -14.69 -9.03
CA LYS A 8 6.71 -14.91 -10.05
C LYS A 8 6.52 -13.98 -11.25
N GLU A 9 5.27 -13.81 -11.70
CA GLU A 9 4.93 -12.92 -12.81
C GLU A 9 5.23 -11.46 -12.46
N GLU A 10 4.88 -11.01 -11.26
CA GLU A 10 5.15 -9.65 -10.78
C GLU A 10 6.67 -9.39 -10.67
N ILE A 11 7.43 -10.32 -10.10
CA ILE A 11 8.90 -10.25 -10.05
C ILE A 11 9.50 -10.21 -11.45
N GLN A 12 9.03 -11.06 -12.37
CA GLN A 12 9.54 -11.13 -13.73
C GLN A 12 9.21 -9.85 -14.52
N ALA A 13 8.02 -9.29 -14.33
CA ALA A 13 7.64 -8.00 -14.89
C ALA A 13 8.52 -6.85 -14.35
N ALA A 14 8.80 -6.85 -13.05
CA ALA A 14 9.64 -5.86 -12.40
C ALA A 14 11.14 -5.97 -12.75
N TYR A 15 11.61 -7.13 -13.21
CA TYR A 15 13.00 -7.36 -13.63
C TYR A 15 13.30 -6.94 -15.06
N ARG A 16 12.30 -6.48 -15.83
CA ARG A 16 12.51 -5.94 -17.18
C ARG A 16 13.53 -4.79 -17.08
N GLU A 17 14.57 -4.84 -17.92
CA GLU A 17 15.81 -4.03 -17.86
C GLU A 17 15.66 -2.70 -17.09
N PRO A 18 16.34 -2.55 -15.94
CA PRO A 18 16.13 -1.39 -15.07
C PRO A 18 16.61 -0.10 -15.74
N SER A 19 15.80 0.95 -15.63
CA SER A 19 16.19 2.28 -16.12
C SER A 19 17.37 2.80 -15.32
N SER A 20 18.23 3.62 -15.93
CA SER A 20 19.34 4.29 -15.24
C SER A 20 18.84 5.18 -14.08
N ARG A 21 17.59 5.67 -14.18
CA ARG A 21 16.92 6.41 -13.11
C ARG A 21 16.58 5.52 -11.91
N ASP A 22 16.09 4.30 -12.13
CA ASP A 22 15.68 3.40 -11.04
C ASP A 22 16.89 2.98 -10.19
N LEU A 23 18.02 2.70 -10.86
CA LEU A 23 19.29 2.46 -10.18
C LEU A 23 19.77 3.70 -9.42
N THR A 24 19.48 4.91 -9.93
CA THR A 24 19.81 6.16 -9.23
C THR A 24 18.99 6.34 -7.97
N ILE A 25 17.69 6.09 -8.07
CA ILE A 25 16.76 6.22 -6.95
C ILE A 25 17.16 5.23 -5.86
N LEU A 26 17.46 3.97 -6.20
CA LEU A 26 17.89 2.98 -5.21
C LEU A 26 19.21 3.38 -4.54
N ALA A 27 20.19 3.87 -5.31
CA ALA A 27 21.46 4.32 -4.75
C ALA A 27 21.31 5.55 -3.84
N LEU A 28 20.42 6.49 -4.19
CA LEU A 28 20.08 7.63 -3.33
C LEU A 28 19.35 7.19 -2.07
N LEU A 29 18.43 6.23 -2.18
CA LEU A 29 17.70 5.69 -1.04
C LEU A 29 18.67 5.04 -0.04
N PHE A 30 19.62 4.23 -0.53
CA PHE A 30 20.67 3.65 0.31
C PHE A 30 21.67 4.67 0.86
N LEU A 31 21.78 5.86 0.27
CA LEU A 31 22.61 6.93 0.84
C LEU A 31 21.86 7.67 1.94
N VAL A 32 20.64 8.13 1.63
CA VAL A 32 19.89 9.08 2.45
C VAL A 32 19.32 8.38 3.68
N PHE A 33 18.70 7.20 3.54
CA PHE A 33 18.03 6.55 4.66
C PHE A 33 19.01 6.11 5.76
N PRO A 34 20.08 5.34 5.48
CA PRO A 34 21.10 5.02 6.48
C PRO A 34 21.87 6.26 6.96
N GLY A 35 22.05 7.27 6.10
CA GLY A 35 22.69 8.53 6.47
C GLY A 35 21.90 9.29 7.55
N ILE A 36 20.59 9.42 7.38
CA ILE A 36 19.71 10.07 8.37
C ILE A 36 19.68 9.26 9.67
N VAL A 37 19.50 7.94 9.58
CA VAL A 37 19.47 7.06 10.76
C VAL A 37 20.81 7.12 11.51
N GLY A 38 21.93 7.04 10.80
CA GLY A 38 23.25 7.11 11.39
C GLY A 38 23.52 8.47 12.04
N LEU A 39 23.18 9.57 11.37
CA LEU A 39 23.32 10.93 11.91
C LEU A 39 22.49 11.10 13.19
N TYR A 40 21.24 10.64 13.17
CA TYR A 40 20.37 10.65 14.34
C TYR A 40 20.96 9.84 15.51
N LEU A 41 21.48 8.64 15.25
CA LEU A 41 22.10 7.80 16.27
C LEU A 41 23.39 8.41 16.85
N VAL A 42 24.19 9.09 16.04
CA VAL A 42 25.38 9.83 16.52
C VAL A 42 24.96 10.98 17.43
N TYR A 43 24.00 11.82 17.00
CA TYR A 43 23.58 13.00 17.76
C TYR A 43 22.86 12.66 19.07
N TRP A 44 22.04 11.61 19.10
CA TRP A 44 21.23 11.30 20.29
C TRP A 44 21.89 10.32 21.24
N LYS A 45 22.67 9.36 20.72
CA LYS A 45 23.16 8.23 21.52
C LYS A 45 24.67 8.23 21.71
N GLY A 46 25.41 9.08 20.98
CA GLY A 46 26.88 9.09 20.99
C GLY A 46 27.50 7.71 20.65
N SER A 47 26.73 6.82 20.03
CA SER A 47 27.09 5.43 19.84
C SER A 47 27.87 5.27 18.54
N GLY A 48 28.97 4.51 18.58
CA GLY A 48 29.76 4.13 17.41
C GLY A 48 28.93 3.44 16.31
N ALA A 49 27.75 2.91 16.65
CA ALA A 49 26.79 2.37 15.71
C ALA A 49 26.33 3.39 14.65
N GLY A 50 26.27 4.68 14.98
CA GLY A 50 25.88 5.71 14.02
C GLY A 50 26.84 5.82 12.83
N TYR A 51 28.15 5.72 13.07
CA TYR A 51 29.15 5.68 12.01
C TYR A 51 29.02 4.43 11.15
N THR A 52 28.69 3.27 11.73
CA THR A 52 28.48 2.03 10.95
C THR A 52 27.30 2.12 9.97
N TRP A 53 26.23 2.80 10.34
CA TRP A 53 25.08 3.00 9.44
C TRP A 53 25.44 3.93 8.28
N ILE A 54 26.20 5.00 8.55
CA ILE A 54 26.66 5.94 7.53
C ILE A 54 27.62 5.22 6.56
N THR A 55 28.59 4.45 7.07
CA THR A 55 29.56 3.75 6.21
C THR A 55 28.88 2.71 5.33
N VAL A 56 27.93 1.94 5.87
CA VAL A 56 27.15 0.98 5.08
C VAL A 56 26.37 1.67 3.96
N GLY A 57 25.69 2.79 4.27
CA GLY A 57 24.95 3.54 3.25
C GLY A 57 25.85 4.05 2.12
N VAL A 58 27.00 4.64 2.49
CA VAL A 58 27.98 5.13 1.52
C VAL A 58 28.54 4.00 0.66
N ILE A 59 28.91 2.86 1.25
CA ILE A 59 29.43 1.70 0.53
C ILE A 59 28.40 1.18 -0.48
N LEU A 60 27.14 1.04 -0.07
CA LEU A 60 26.06 0.57 -0.94
C LEU A 60 25.80 1.54 -2.10
N SER A 61 25.89 2.85 -1.89
CA SER A 61 25.76 3.84 -2.96
C SER A 61 26.97 3.86 -3.90
N ILE A 62 28.19 3.64 -3.40
CA ILE A 62 29.40 3.52 -4.23
C ILE A 62 29.34 2.26 -5.11
N LEU A 63 28.71 1.19 -4.63
CA LEU A 63 28.54 -0.05 -5.39
C LEU A 63 27.83 0.16 -6.74
N ARG A 64 27.08 1.26 -6.88
CA ARG A 64 26.52 1.71 -8.15
C ARG A 64 27.55 1.87 -9.28
N LEU A 65 28.79 2.24 -8.94
CA LEU A 65 29.89 2.39 -9.91
C LEU A 65 30.26 1.05 -10.59
N ILE A 66 29.73 -0.07 -10.08
CA ILE A 66 29.87 -1.40 -10.65
C ILE A 66 28.49 -1.86 -11.17
N PRO A 67 28.08 -1.48 -12.39
CA PRO A 67 26.76 -1.77 -12.95
C PRO A 67 26.30 -3.24 -12.92
N PRO A 68 27.15 -4.27 -13.16
CA PRO A 68 26.68 -5.65 -13.12
C PRO A 68 26.28 -6.09 -11.70
N VAL A 69 27.03 -5.67 -10.68
CA VAL A 69 26.78 -6.03 -9.29
C VAL A 69 25.56 -5.28 -8.76
N PHE A 70 25.48 -3.97 -9.03
CA PHE A 70 24.36 -3.16 -8.54
C PHE A 70 23.01 -3.58 -9.15
N ARG A 71 23.00 -4.07 -10.40
CA ARG A 71 21.80 -4.66 -11.01
C ARG A 71 21.31 -5.92 -10.29
N LEU A 72 22.22 -6.75 -9.77
CA LEU A 72 21.85 -7.92 -8.97
C LEU A 72 21.24 -7.49 -7.63
N VAL A 73 21.86 -6.50 -6.97
CA VAL A 73 21.34 -5.92 -5.73
C VAL A 73 19.95 -5.33 -5.93
N TYR A 74 19.75 -4.57 -7.02
CA TYR A 74 18.44 -4.01 -7.38
C TYR A 74 17.39 -5.11 -7.55
N ARG A 75 17.69 -6.18 -8.30
CA ARG A 75 16.76 -7.30 -8.49
C ARG A 75 16.41 -7.96 -7.15
N ALA A 76 17.40 -8.26 -6.31
CA ALA A 76 17.16 -8.83 -4.99
C ALA A 76 16.29 -7.92 -4.12
N TRP A 77 16.58 -6.62 -4.09
CA TRP A 77 15.82 -5.63 -3.33
C TRP A 77 14.36 -5.55 -3.76
N ILE A 78 14.10 -5.47 -5.07
CA ILE A 78 12.74 -5.43 -5.63
C ILE A 78 11.99 -6.73 -5.35
N GLY A 79 12.64 -7.89 -5.53
CA GLY A 79 12.03 -9.19 -5.21
C GLY A 79 11.58 -9.28 -3.76
N ILE A 80 12.41 -8.82 -2.82
CA ILE A 80 12.06 -8.74 -1.39
C ILE A 80 10.87 -7.78 -1.18
N SER A 81 10.91 -6.60 -1.80
CA SER A 81 9.85 -5.59 -1.68
C SER A 81 8.48 -6.12 -2.15
N ILE A 82 8.44 -6.88 -3.24
CA ILE A 82 7.20 -7.47 -3.78
C ILE A 82 6.62 -8.47 -2.78
N ILE A 83 7.44 -9.37 -2.26
CA ILE A 83 7.02 -10.37 -1.26
C ILE A 83 6.47 -9.66 -0.02
N ILE A 84 7.17 -8.65 0.48
CA ILE A 84 6.72 -7.88 1.64
C ILE A 84 5.40 -7.16 1.33
N GLY A 85 5.30 -6.48 0.19
CA GLY A 85 4.08 -5.76 -0.22
C GLY A 85 2.86 -6.67 -0.32
N TYR A 86 3.05 -7.90 -0.80
CA TYR A 86 2.01 -8.92 -0.84
C TYR A 86 1.45 -9.25 0.55
N PHE A 87 2.31 -9.43 1.56
CA PHE A 87 1.86 -9.69 2.93
C PHE A 87 1.25 -8.44 3.59
N ILE A 88 1.89 -7.28 3.43
CA ILE A 88 1.45 -6.02 4.05
C ILE A 88 0.08 -5.62 3.56
N SER A 89 -0.20 -5.69 2.26
CA SER A 89 -1.51 -5.30 1.70
C SER A 89 -2.66 -6.07 2.35
N ARG A 90 -2.48 -7.37 2.60
CA ARG A 90 -3.46 -8.25 3.25
C ARG A 90 -3.56 -8.01 4.73
N ALA A 91 -2.42 -7.79 5.38
CA ALA A 91 -2.38 -7.47 6.80
C ALA A 91 -3.13 -6.16 7.07
N ILE A 92 -2.86 -5.11 6.28
CA ILE A 92 -3.56 -3.83 6.39
C ILE A 92 -5.06 -4.00 6.14
N LEU A 93 -5.46 -4.70 5.08
CA LEU A 93 -6.89 -4.94 4.80
C LEU A 93 -7.58 -5.69 5.95
N THR A 94 -6.91 -6.71 6.50
CA THR A 94 -7.40 -7.48 7.65
C THR A 94 -7.56 -6.58 8.87
N VAL A 95 -6.55 -5.76 9.19
CA VAL A 95 -6.59 -4.82 10.31
C VAL A 95 -7.72 -3.82 10.13
N ILE A 96 -7.86 -3.19 8.96
CA ILE A 96 -8.96 -2.25 8.68
C ILE A 96 -10.31 -2.94 8.85
N PHE A 97 -10.47 -4.16 8.36
CA PHE A 97 -11.73 -4.89 8.47
C PHE A 97 -12.11 -5.14 9.94
N PHE A 98 -11.16 -5.56 10.78
CA PHE A 98 -11.45 -5.88 12.18
C PHE A 98 -11.43 -4.67 13.13
N VAL A 99 -10.68 -3.61 12.82
CA VAL A 99 -10.53 -2.44 13.69
C VAL A 99 -11.48 -1.31 13.32
N VAL A 100 -11.90 -1.22 12.05
CA VAL A 100 -12.78 -0.14 11.58
C VAL A 100 -14.14 -0.70 11.19
N ILE A 101 -14.19 -1.63 10.23
CA ILE A 101 -15.46 -2.07 9.62
C ILE A 101 -16.31 -2.86 10.62
N THR A 102 -15.71 -3.89 11.23
CA THR A 102 -16.39 -4.79 12.18
C THR A 102 -16.95 -4.05 13.39
N PRO A 103 -16.19 -3.20 14.12
CA PRO A 103 -16.74 -2.47 15.26
C PRO A 103 -17.78 -1.44 14.83
N THR A 104 -17.64 -0.81 13.66
CA THR A 104 -18.70 0.09 13.14
C THR A 104 -20.02 -0.67 12.95
N GLY A 105 -19.97 -1.85 12.34
CA GLY A 105 -21.14 -2.72 12.19
C GLY A 105 -21.71 -3.19 13.54
N LEU A 106 -20.85 -3.51 14.50
CA LEU A 106 -21.26 -3.90 15.85
C LEU A 106 -21.93 -2.74 16.60
N ILE A 107 -21.38 -1.53 16.49
CA ILE A 107 -21.96 -0.31 17.08
C ILE A 107 -23.35 -0.06 16.50
N PHE A 108 -23.53 -0.14 15.18
CA PHE A 108 -24.86 -0.01 14.56
C PHE A 108 -25.83 -1.09 15.04
N ARG A 109 -25.36 -2.32 15.23
CA ARG A 109 -26.16 -3.41 15.78
C ARG A 109 -26.60 -3.13 17.23
N ILE A 110 -25.71 -2.60 18.07
CA ILE A 110 -26.02 -2.26 19.48
C ILE A 110 -26.97 -1.06 19.57
N ILE A 111 -26.77 -0.03 18.76
CA ILE A 111 -27.64 1.16 18.71
C ILE A 111 -29.02 0.81 18.07
N GLY A 112 -29.14 -0.36 17.43
CA GLY A 112 -30.36 -0.78 16.76
C GLY A 112 -30.62 -0.05 15.44
N LYS A 113 -29.64 0.71 14.94
CA LYS A 113 -29.69 1.36 13.63
C LYS A 113 -29.48 0.32 12.54
N ASP A 114 -30.46 0.19 11.66
CA ASP A 114 -30.36 -0.66 10.47
C ASP A 114 -30.48 0.20 9.21
N PRO A 115 -29.39 0.88 8.79
CA PRO A 115 -29.44 1.79 7.65
C PRO A 115 -29.76 1.10 6.32
N MET A 116 -29.61 -0.22 6.27
CA MET A 116 -29.94 -1.02 5.08
C MET A 116 -31.34 -1.66 5.16
N GLU A 117 -32.16 -1.32 6.17
CA GLU A 117 -33.52 -1.87 6.36
C GLU A 117 -33.59 -3.40 6.16
N ARG A 118 -32.61 -4.14 6.69
CA ARG A 118 -32.44 -5.58 6.45
C ARG A 118 -33.46 -6.44 7.20
N LYS A 119 -34.14 -5.89 8.20
CA LYS A 119 -35.21 -6.59 8.92
C LYS A 119 -36.43 -6.78 8.01
N ILE A 120 -36.82 -8.03 7.82
CA ILE A 120 -38.06 -8.40 7.13
C ILE A 120 -39.24 -8.04 8.04
N ASP A 121 -40.07 -7.11 7.60
CA ASP A 121 -41.34 -6.72 8.20
C ASP A 121 -42.50 -7.46 7.49
N PRO A 122 -43.15 -8.43 8.15
CA PRO A 122 -44.27 -9.18 7.58
C PRO A 122 -45.51 -8.32 7.29
N SER A 123 -45.59 -7.12 7.88
CA SER A 123 -46.72 -6.20 7.72
C SER A 123 -46.54 -5.21 6.55
N LYS A 124 -45.34 -5.13 5.96
CA LYS A 124 -45.11 -4.31 4.77
C LYS A 124 -45.66 -5.00 3.52
N GLU A 125 -46.54 -4.30 2.80
CA GLU A 125 -47.06 -4.76 1.49
C GLU A 125 -45.98 -4.82 0.41
N SER A 126 -44.91 -4.02 0.54
CA SER A 126 -43.82 -3.93 -0.42
C SER A 126 -42.56 -3.31 0.21
N TYR A 127 -41.39 -3.86 -0.14
CA TYR A 127 -40.08 -3.31 0.24
C TYR A 127 -39.54 -2.30 -0.79
N TRP A 128 -40.26 -2.06 -1.87
CA TRP A 128 -39.86 -1.09 -2.89
C TRP A 128 -39.88 0.31 -2.29
N GLN A 129 -38.70 0.92 -2.13
CA GLN A 129 -38.61 2.34 -1.84
C GLN A 129 -39.03 3.12 -3.09
N LYS A 130 -40.11 3.89 -2.98
CA LYS A 130 -40.53 4.80 -4.06
C LYS A 130 -39.43 5.83 -4.25
N ARG A 131 -38.84 5.85 -5.44
CA ARG A 131 -37.92 6.90 -5.84
C ARG A 131 -38.68 8.22 -5.79
N GLU A 132 -38.16 9.18 -5.03
CA GLU A 132 -38.67 10.53 -5.01
C GLU A 132 -38.52 11.09 -6.43
N GLN A 133 -39.65 11.46 -7.05
CA GLN A 133 -39.61 12.11 -8.35
C GLN A 133 -39.03 13.50 -8.14
N GLU A 134 -37.74 13.64 -8.43
CA GLU A 134 -37.14 14.96 -8.55
C GLU A 134 -37.86 15.72 -9.64
N GLN A 135 -38.30 16.93 -9.31
CA GLN A 135 -39.16 17.78 -10.14
C GLN A 135 -38.46 18.29 -11.41
N ASP A 136 -37.14 18.12 -11.51
CA ASP A 136 -36.35 18.53 -12.67
C ASP A 136 -36.25 17.40 -13.71
N THR A 137 -37.09 17.51 -14.74
CA THR A 137 -37.15 16.65 -15.92
C THR A 137 -36.40 17.23 -17.13
N SER A 138 -35.53 18.23 -16.92
CA SER A 138 -34.78 18.87 -18.02
C SER A 138 -33.79 17.91 -18.70
N ILE A 139 -33.61 18.10 -20.01
CA ILE A 139 -32.68 17.30 -20.83
C ILE A 139 -31.22 17.49 -20.36
N GLU A 140 -30.86 18.68 -19.88
CA GLU A 140 -29.55 19.05 -19.33
C GLU A 140 -29.10 18.12 -18.18
N ARG A 141 -30.04 17.51 -17.46
CA ARG A 141 -29.73 16.58 -16.39
C ARG A 141 -29.16 15.27 -16.89
N TYR A 142 -29.65 14.77 -18.02
CA TYR A 142 -29.18 13.52 -18.61
C TYR A 142 -27.73 13.62 -19.09
N GLU A 143 -27.27 14.83 -19.43
CA GLU A 143 -25.87 15.08 -19.81
C GLU A 143 -24.90 14.97 -18.62
N LYS A 144 -25.38 15.10 -17.39
CA LYS A 144 -24.57 15.04 -16.15
C LYS A 144 -24.60 13.66 -15.46
N GLN A 145 -25.19 12.66 -16.10
CA GLN A 145 -25.36 11.33 -15.53
C GLN A 145 -24.10 10.44 -15.66
N PHE A 146 -23.14 10.83 -16.51
CA PHE A 146 -21.89 10.08 -16.74
C PHE A 146 -20.66 10.88 -16.31
#